data_AF-A0A8D2QA88-F1
#
_entry.id   AF-A0A8D2QA88-F1
#
_cell.length_a   1.000
_cell.length_b   1.000
_cell.length_c   1.000
_cell.angle_alpha   90.00
_cell.angle_beta   90.00
_cell.angle_gamma   90.00
#
_symmetry.space_group_name_H-M   'P 1'
#
loop_
_entity.id
_entity.type
_entity.pdbx_description
1 polymer ?
#
loop_
_entity_poly.entity_id
_entity_poly.type
_entity_poly.pdbx_seq_one_letter_code
_entity_poly.pdbx_strand_id
1 'polypeptide(L)'
;LCPLGKMRLTIPCRALTCSHLQCFDATLYIQMNEKKPTWVCPVCDKKAPYEHLIIDGLFMEILKFCTDCDEIQFKEDGSWAPMRSKKEVQEVTASYNGVDGEPGLGWAGHSPLCSFTPKMLIFKHAFIALIMSVQLIGSHLSGAGGV
;
A
#
# COMPACT_ATOMS: atom_id res chain seq x y z
N LEU A 1 0.84 -2.52 7.40
CA LEU A 1 2.28 -2.22 7.12
C LEU A 1 2.83 -3.07 5.97
N CYS A 2 3.94 -2.65 5.33
CA CYS A 2 4.65 -3.41 4.28
C CYS A 2 5.58 -4.48 4.90
N PRO A 3 5.49 -5.76 4.48
CA PRO A 3 6.31 -6.83 5.05
C PRO A 3 7.82 -6.68 4.74
N LEU A 4 8.14 -6.08 3.59
CA LEU A 4 9.51 -5.86 3.11
C LEU A 4 10.21 -4.69 3.79
N GLY A 5 9.53 -3.54 3.88
CA GLY A 5 10.13 -2.28 4.32
C GLY A 5 9.88 -1.95 5.78
N LYS A 6 9.03 -2.70 6.47
CA LYS A 6 8.54 -2.39 7.84
C LYS A 6 8.00 -0.96 7.97
N MET A 7 7.49 -0.42 6.86
CA MET A 7 6.96 0.93 6.72
C MET A 7 5.52 0.89 6.25
N ARG A 8 4.80 2.01 6.36
CA ARG A 8 3.45 2.14 5.79
C ARG A 8 3.49 1.90 4.28
N LEU A 9 2.49 1.18 3.76
CA LEU A 9 2.35 0.95 2.32
C LEU A 9 2.08 2.30 1.64
N THR A 10 2.80 2.58 0.56
CA THR A 10 2.52 3.73 -0.32
C THR A 10 1.76 3.25 -1.55
N ILE A 11 2.19 2.14 -2.14
CA ILE A 11 1.51 1.50 -3.28
C ILE A 11 1.22 0.04 -2.91
N PRO A 12 0.04 -0.26 -2.34
CA PRO A 12 -0.34 -1.61 -1.96
C PRO A 12 -0.47 -2.47 -3.22
N CYS A 13 0.35 -3.51 -3.29
CA CYS A 13 0.47 -4.39 -4.43
C CYS A 13 0.47 -5.86 -3.98
N ARG A 14 -0.07 -6.71 -4.84
CA ARG A 14 -0.04 -8.17 -4.74
C ARG A 14 -0.03 -8.77 -6.14
N ALA A 15 0.32 -10.05 -6.27
CA ALA A 15 0.13 -10.75 -7.52
C ALA A 15 -1.29 -11.34 -7.61
N LEU A 16 -1.82 -11.45 -8.83
CA LEU A 16 -3.09 -12.16 -9.11
C LEU A 16 -3.08 -13.62 -8.64
N THR A 17 -1.90 -14.24 -8.59
CA THR A 17 -1.68 -15.62 -8.17
C THR A 17 -1.66 -15.80 -6.65
N CYS A 18 -1.68 -14.71 -5.87
CA CYS A 18 -1.65 -14.75 -4.42
C CYS A 18 -3.04 -15.05 -3.83
N SER A 19 -3.10 -15.96 -2.86
CA SER A 19 -4.32 -16.32 -2.12
C SER A 19 -4.46 -15.60 -0.77
N HIS A 20 -3.59 -14.63 -0.47
CA HIS A 20 -3.63 -13.82 0.75
C HIS A 20 -4.13 -12.40 0.46
N LEU A 21 -4.65 -11.72 1.47
CA LEU A 21 -5.06 -10.30 1.37
C LEU A 21 -3.90 -9.33 1.62
N GLN A 22 -2.90 -9.73 2.40
CA GLN A 22 -1.79 -8.87 2.78
C GLN A 22 -1.03 -8.36 1.55
N CYS A 23 -0.97 -7.04 1.39
CA CYS A 23 -0.21 -6.39 0.33
C CYS A 23 1.25 -6.13 0.72
N PHE A 24 2.09 -5.95 -0.28
CA PHE A 24 3.45 -5.42 -0.16
C PHE A 24 3.59 -4.14 -0.99
N ASP A 25 4.63 -3.34 -0.72
CA ASP A 25 4.82 -2.07 -1.44
C ASP A 25 5.42 -2.32 -2.83
N ALA A 26 4.74 -1.83 -3.87
CA ALA A 26 5.14 -2.05 -5.26
C ALA A 26 6.54 -1.48 -5.56
N THR A 27 6.85 -0.29 -5.07
CA THR A 27 8.12 0.39 -5.35
C THR A 27 9.27 -0.41 -4.76
N LEU A 28 9.15 -0.80 -3.50
CA LEU A 28 10.19 -1.59 -2.84
C LEU A 28 10.35 -2.99 -3.47
N TYR A 29 9.23 -3.61 -3.88
CA TYR A 29 9.26 -4.90 -4.55
C TYR A 29 10.01 -4.85 -5.89
N ILE A 30 9.76 -3.83 -6.70
CA ILE A 30 10.45 -3.66 -8.00
C ILE A 30 11.92 -3.38 -7.79
N GLN A 31 12.28 -2.47 -6.87
CA GLN A 31 13.68 -2.16 -6.54
C GLN A 31 14.46 -3.40 -6.08
N MET A 32 13.84 -4.27 -5.27
CA MET A 32 14.46 -5.53 -4.85
C MET A 32 14.71 -6.45 -6.05
N ASN A 33 13.75 -6.56 -6.96
CA ASN A 33 13.86 -7.42 -8.15
C ASN A 33 14.80 -6.86 -9.22
N GLU A 34 15.01 -5.54 -9.27
CA GLU A 34 16.05 -4.92 -10.09
C GLU A 34 17.44 -5.34 -9.61
N LYS A 35 17.67 -5.39 -8.29
CA LYS A 35 18.94 -5.87 -7.71
C LYS A 35 19.13 -7.38 -7.85
N LYS A 36 18.09 -8.16 -7.56
CA LYS A 36 18.10 -9.62 -7.65
C LYS A 36 16.72 -10.12 -8.12
N PRO A 37 16.57 -10.51 -9.41
CA PRO A 37 15.28 -10.79 -10.02
C PRO A 37 14.74 -12.18 -9.62
N THR A 38 14.29 -12.33 -8.38
CA THR A 38 13.72 -13.59 -7.89
C THR A 38 12.26 -13.76 -8.31
N TRP A 39 11.51 -12.65 -8.39
CA TRP A 39 10.08 -12.58 -8.71
C TRP A 39 9.23 -13.52 -7.84
N VAL A 40 9.54 -13.52 -6.54
CA VAL A 40 8.87 -14.29 -5.49
C VAL A 40 8.10 -13.35 -4.58
N CYS A 41 6.86 -13.70 -4.22
CA CYS A 41 6.03 -12.92 -3.33
C CYS A 41 6.62 -12.93 -1.91
N PRO A 42 6.83 -11.76 -1.28
CA PRO A 42 7.44 -11.68 0.06
C PRO A 42 6.49 -12.07 1.21
N VAL A 43 5.25 -12.44 0.89
CA VAL A 43 4.23 -12.83 1.88
C VAL A 43 4.01 -14.35 1.88
N CYS A 44 4.01 -14.98 0.70
CA CYS A 44 3.63 -16.38 0.56
C CYS A 44 4.61 -17.22 -0.27
N ASP A 45 5.75 -16.65 -0.68
CA ASP A 45 6.83 -17.30 -1.42
C ASP A 45 6.44 -17.92 -2.78
N LYS A 46 5.21 -17.64 -3.27
CA LYS A 46 4.76 -18.03 -4.62
C LYS A 46 5.33 -17.09 -5.68
N LYS A 47 5.34 -17.55 -6.94
CA LYS A 47 5.74 -16.71 -8.09
C LYS A 47 4.82 -15.50 -8.25
N ALA A 48 5.44 -14.33 -8.34
CA ALA A 48 4.80 -13.02 -8.49
C ALA A 48 5.53 -12.21 -9.59
N PRO A 49 5.45 -12.66 -10.86
CA PRO A 49 6.10 -11.94 -11.96
C PRO A 49 5.46 -10.57 -12.18
N TYR A 50 6.22 -9.64 -12.76
CA TYR A 50 5.81 -8.24 -12.96
C TYR A 50 4.45 -8.11 -13.64
N GLU A 51 4.18 -8.96 -14.63
CA GLU A 51 2.98 -8.96 -15.46
C GLU A 51 1.72 -9.31 -14.67
N HIS A 52 1.88 -10.00 -13.54
CA HIS A 52 0.79 -10.43 -12.66
C HIS A 52 0.60 -9.51 -11.46
N LEU A 53 1.44 -8.48 -11.30
CA LEU A 53 1.30 -7.51 -10.22
C LEU A 53 0.09 -6.61 -10.46
N ILE A 54 -0.69 -6.43 -9.41
CA ILE A 54 -1.86 -5.55 -9.38
C ILE A 54 -1.77 -4.61 -8.18
N ILE A 55 -2.26 -3.38 -8.39
CA ILE A 55 -2.48 -2.44 -7.29
C ILE A 55 -3.83 -2.79 -6.65
N ASP A 56 -3.84 -2.98 -5.34
CA ASP A 56 -5.04 -3.33 -4.61
C ASP A 56 -5.86 -2.06 -4.31
N GLY A 57 -7.01 -1.92 -4.97
CA GLY A 57 -7.89 -0.75 -4.86
C GLY A 57 -8.49 -0.59 -3.47
N LEU A 58 -8.83 -1.69 -2.80
CA LEU A 58 -9.38 -1.66 -1.45
C LEU A 58 -8.34 -1.14 -0.46
N PHE A 59 -7.11 -1.65 -0.52
CA PHE A 59 -6.04 -1.14 0.34
C PHE A 59 -5.65 0.31 0.01
N MET A 60 -5.75 0.75 -1.26
CA MET A 60 -5.57 2.15 -1.61
C MET A 60 -6.59 3.06 -0.91
N GLU A 61 -7.85 2.64 -0.81
CA GLU A 61 -8.89 3.38 -0.09
C GLU A 61 -8.64 3.38 1.41
N ILE A 62 -8.36 2.21 1.99
CA ILE A 62 -8.05 2.06 3.42
C ILE A 62 -6.89 2.95 3.83
N LEU A 63 -5.82 2.99 3.04
CA LEU A 63 -4.64 3.81 3.33
C LEU A 63 -4.93 5.31 3.33
N LYS A 64 -5.96 5.76 2.60
CA LYS A 64 -6.41 7.17 2.60
C LYS A 64 -7.22 7.50 3.85
N PHE A 65 -8.07 6.58 4.29
CA PHE A 65 -8.96 6.79 5.45
C PHE A 65 -8.25 6.63 6.80
N CYS A 66 -7.32 5.68 6.90
CA CYS A 66 -6.73 5.27 8.16
C CYS A 66 -5.25 5.66 8.23
N THR A 67 -4.94 6.93 8.46
CA THR A 67 -3.57 7.45 8.45
C THR A 67 -2.78 7.14 9.73
N ASP A 68 -3.46 6.85 10.82
CA ASP A 68 -2.94 6.74 12.19
C ASP A 68 -3.05 5.33 12.78
N CYS A 69 -3.36 4.31 11.97
CA CYS A 69 -3.33 2.91 12.43
C CYS A 69 -2.53 2.02 11.47
N ASP A 70 -1.95 0.98 12.06
CA ASP A 70 -1.13 0.00 11.34
C ASP A 70 -1.89 -1.28 10.95
N GLU A 71 -3.04 -1.50 11.60
CA GLU A 71 -3.87 -2.68 11.51
C GLU A 71 -5.34 -2.34 11.27
N ILE A 72 -6.03 -3.25 10.58
CA ILE A 72 -7.45 -3.20 10.28
C ILE A 72 -8.05 -4.57 10.55
N GLN A 73 -9.34 -4.61 10.84
CA GLN A 73 -10.10 -5.84 10.99
C GLN A 73 -11.20 -5.89 9.93
N PHE A 74 -11.24 -7.00 9.20
CA PHE A 74 -12.37 -7.34 8.32
C PHE A 74 -13.46 -8.02 9.13
N LYS A 75 -14.71 -7.66 8.87
CA LYS A 75 -15.91 -8.26 9.47
C LYS A 75 -16.52 -9.29 8.51
N GLU A 76 -17.42 -10.12 9.03
CA GLU A 76 -18.10 -11.17 8.25
C GLU A 76 -18.97 -10.62 7.11
N ASP A 77 -19.49 -9.40 7.26
CA ASP A 77 -20.26 -8.69 6.23
C ASP A 77 -19.38 -8.08 5.11
N GLY A 78 -18.05 -8.26 5.18
CA GLY A 78 -17.07 -7.72 4.25
C GLY A 78 -16.68 -6.27 4.51
N SER A 79 -17.29 -5.60 5.48
CA SER A 79 -16.83 -4.28 5.93
C SER A 79 -15.51 -4.38 6.70
N TRP A 80 -14.83 -3.25 6.88
CA TRP A 80 -13.58 -3.18 7.63
C TRP A 80 -13.60 -2.01 8.61
N ALA A 81 -12.79 -2.12 9.67
CA ALA A 81 -12.59 -1.05 10.65
C ALA A 81 -11.11 -0.97 11.08
N PRO A 82 -10.58 0.23 11.39
CA PRO A 82 -9.26 0.37 12.00
C PRO A 82 -9.17 -0.35 13.35
N MET A 83 -8.08 -1.10 13.57
CA MET A 83 -7.77 -1.62 14.89
C MET A 83 -7.08 -0.52 15.69
N ARG A 84 -7.86 0.23 16.47
CA ARG A 84 -7.30 1.16 17.45
C ARG A 84 -6.95 0.34 18.68
N SER A 85 -5.67 0.24 19.00
CA SER A 85 -5.25 -0.23 20.32
C SER A 85 -5.98 0.59 21.36
N LYS A 86 -6.78 -0.06 22.22
CA LYS A 86 -7.29 0.55 23.44
C LYS A 86 -6.06 1.05 24.20
N LYS A 87 -5.75 2.35 24.11
CA LYS A 87 -5.09 2.97 25.25
C LYS A 87 -6.09 2.79 26.37
N GLU A 88 -5.75 2.00 27.38
CA GLU A 88 -6.42 2.14 28.67
C GLU A 88 -6.32 3.62 29.04
N VAL A 89 -7.42 4.33 28.85
CA VAL A 89 -7.60 5.64 29.45
C VAL A 89 -7.77 5.31 30.92
N GLN A 90 -6.71 5.49 31.71
CA GLN A 90 -6.88 5.59 33.15
C GLN A 90 -7.92 6.68 33.40
N GLU A 91 -8.98 6.25 34.04
CA GLU A 91 -10.19 6.97 34.35
C GLU A 91 -9.84 8.24 35.16
N VAL A 92 -9.95 9.41 34.53
CA VAL A 92 -10.20 10.65 35.27
C VAL A 92 -11.68 10.93 35.10
N THR A 93 -12.43 10.59 36.13
CA THR A 93 -13.86 10.85 36.26
C THR A 93 -14.15 12.34 36.04
N ALA A 94 -14.83 12.66 34.95
CA ALA A 94 -15.54 13.92 34.79
C ALA A 94 -16.89 13.62 34.16
N SER A 95 -17.89 13.53 35.03
CA SER A 95 -19.29 13.30 34.73
C SER A 95 -19.88 14.43 33.88
N TYR A 96 -20.58 14.10 32.80
CA TYR A 96 -21.62 14.95 32.21
C TYR A 96 -22.73 14.12 31.57
N ASN A 97 -23.97 14.50 31.86
CA ASN A 97 -25.22 13.81 31.55
C ASN A 97 -25.78 14.21 30.17
N GLY A 98 -26.52 13.27 29.54
CA GLY A 98 -27.62 13.50 28.57
C GLY A 98 -27.20 13.77 27.12
N VAL A 99 -27.93 13.40 26.05
CA VAL A 99 -29.27 12.84 25.79
C VAL A 99 -29.25 12.22 24.38
N ASP A 100 -30.18 11.29 24.13
CA ASP A 100 -30.45 10.48 22.94
C ASP A 100 -30.55 11.20 21.57
N GLY A 101 -30.29 10.47 20.47
CA GLY A 101 -30.69 10.87 19.12
C GLY A 101 -30.09 10.07 17.94
N GLU A 102 -30.64 8.89 17.64
CA GLU A 102 -30.76 8.35 16.27
C GLU A 102 -31.93 9.08 15.57
N PRO A 103 -31.99 9.26 14.23
CA PRO A 103 -32.06 8.14 13.29
C PRO A 103 -31.44 8.34 11.87
N GLY A 104 -31.07 7.23 11.21
CA GLY A 104 -31.62 6.90 9.88
C GLY A 104 -30.84 7.24 8.59
N LEU A 105 -30.35 6.17 7.94
CA LEU A 105 -30.47 5.81 6.50
C LEU A 105 -30.32 6.89 5.41
N GLY A 106 -29.33 6.70 4.53
CA GLY A 106 -29.28 7.34 3.20
C GLY A 106 -28.16 6.81 2.30
N TRP A 107 -28.45 5.73 1.60
CA TRP A 107 -27.62 5.05 0.60
C TRP A 107 -28.04 5.53 -0.78
N ALA A 108 -27.15 6.23 -1.47
CA ALA A 108 -27.12 6.42 -2.92
C ALA A 108 -25.71 6.97 -3.21
N GLY A 109 -24.85 6.23 -3.92
CA GLY A 109 -24.97 6.09 -5.35
C GLY A 109 -24.07 7.12 -6.00
N HIS A 110 -23.00 6.65 -6.65
CA HIS A 110 -22.52 7.09 -7.97
C HIS A 110 -21.02 6.77 -8.12
N SER A 111 -20.78 5.71 -8.88
CA SER A 111 -19.63 5.67 -9.78
C SER A 111 -19.66 6.90 -10.70
N PRO A 112 -18.49 7.47 -10.99
CA PRO A 112 -18.08 7.48 -12.38
C PRO A 112 -16.60 7.07 -12.53
N LEU A 113 -16.40 6.05 -13.37
CA LEU A 113 -15.30 5.95 -14.33
C LEU A 113 -14.02 6.76 -14.01
N CYS A 114 -13.17 6.23 -13.14
CA CYS A 114 -11.74 6.58 -13.14
C CYS A 114 -10.97 5.46 -13.83
N SER A 115 -11.08 5.40 -15.15
CA SER A 115 -10.21 4.63 -16.02
C SER A 115 -8.80 5.24 -16.04
N PHE A 116 -8.07 5.11 -14.94
CA PHE A 116 -6.61 5.21 -14.92
C PHE A 116 -6.08 3.79 -14.77
N THR A 117 -5.50 3.25 -15.84
CA THR A 117 -4.94 1.88 -15.80
C THR A 117 -3.87 1.80 -14.71
N PRO A 118 -3.95 0.84 -13.76
CA PRO A 118 -3.00 0.67 -12.65
C PRO A 118 -1.53 0.55 -13.10
N LYS A 119 -1.30 0.11 -14.34
CA LYS A 119 0.02 0.00 -14.94
C LYS A 119 0.76 1.33 -14.99
N MET A 120 0.08 2.45 -15.25
CA MET A 120 0.75 3.74 -15.50
C MET A 120 1.42 4.34 -14.25
N LEU A 121 0.92 4.04 -13.05
CA LEU A 121 1.50 4.52 -11.79
C LEU A 121 2.75 3.73 -11.39
N ILE A 122 2.75 2.42 -11.68
CA ILE A 122 3.94 1.56 -11.56
C ILE A 122 5.00 2.01 -12.57
N PHE A 123 4.60 2.30 -13.81
CA PHE A 123 5.50 2.83 -14.84
C PHE A 123 6.13 4.17 -14.45
N LYS A 124 5.38 5.10 -13.85
CA LYS A 124 5.97 6.39 -13.40
C LYS A 124 7.10 6.20 -12.38
N HIS A 125 6.92 5.28 -11.42
CA HIS A 125 7.95 5.00 -10.41
C HIS A 125 9.09 4.14 -10.95
N ALA A 126 8.81 3.17 -11.82
CA ALA A 126 9.83 2.40 -12.54
C ALA A 126 10.65 3.28 -13.48
N PHE A 127 10.04 4.30 -14.10
CA PHE A 127 10.73 5.27 -14.95
C PHE A 127 11.62 6.21 -14.12
N ILE A 128 11.17 6.64 -12.94
CA ILE A 128 12.03 7.37 -11.99
C ILE A 128 13.19 6.48 -11.52
N ALA A 129 12.95 5.21 -11.19
CA ALA A 129 14.00 4.27 -10.82
C ALA A 129 15.02 4.08 -11.96
N LEU A 130 14.55 3.91 -13.21
CA LEU A 130 15.40 3.79 -14.39
C LEU A 130 16.22 5.07 -14.63
N ILE A 131 15.61 6.25 -14.49
CA ILE A 131 16.32 7.55 -14.59
C ILE A 131 17.42 7.63 -13.52
N MET A 132 17.12 7.25 -12.27
CA MET A 132 18.11 7.25 -11.19
C MET A 132 19.25 6.25 -11.44
N SER A 133 18.95 5.07 -12.00
CA SER A 133 19.95 4.07 -12.37
C SER A 133 20.86 4.54 -13.51
N VAL A 134 20.34 5.28 -14.49
CA VAL A 134 21.13 5.87 -15.59
C VAL A 134 22.04 7.01 -15.10
N GLN A 135 21.59 7.83 -14.14
CA GLN A 135 22.41 8.92 -13.57
C GLN A 135 23.57 8.41 -12.68
N LEU A 136 23.42 7.24 -12.03
CA LEU A 136 24.49 6.57 -11.29
C LEU A 136 25.55 5.93 -12.21
N ILE A 137 25.16 5.43 -13.38
CA ILE A 137 26.11 4.88 -14.37
C ILE A 137 26.91 6.00 -15.03
N GLY A 138 26.29 7.17 -15.30
CA GLY A 138 26.95 8.32 -15.92
C GLY A 138 28.06 8.95 -15.06
N SER A 139 27.98 8.85 -13.73
CA SER A 139 28.99 9.42 -12.82
C SER A 139 30.26 8.56 -12.68
N HIS A 140 30.23 7.29 -13.10
CA HIS A 140 31.41 6.41 -13.09
C HIS A 140 32.22 6.44 -14.40
N LEU A 141 31.69 7.04 -15.47
CA LEU A 141 32.36 7.15 -16.78
C LEU A 141 33.03 8.53 -17.00
N SER A 142 32.70 9.56 -16.22
CA SER A 142 33.36 10.88 -16.31
C SER A 142 34.68 10.99 -15.53
N GLY A 143 35.14 9.93 -14.85
CA GLY A 143 36.35 9.97 -14.00
C GLY A 143 37.66 9.49 -14.63
N ALA A 144 37.66 8.99 -15.87
CA ALA A 144 38.83 8.33 -16.49
C ALA A 144 39.41 9.06 -17.72
N GLY A 145 39.24 10.38 -17.81
CA GLY A 145 39.73 11.18 -18.93
C GLY A 145 40.27 12.54 -18.48
N GLY A 146 41.36 12.54 -17.73
CA GLY A 146 42.15 13.73 -17.43
C GLY A 146 43.63 13.39 -17.60
N VAL A 147 44.20 13.89 -18.70
CA VAL A 147 45.63 13.89 -19.05
C VAL A 147 46.48 14.68 -18.06
#